data_AF-A0A5N5J1A9-F1
#
_entry.id   AF-A0A5N5J1A9-F1
#
_cell.length_a   1.000
_cell.length_b   1.000
_cell.length_c   1.000
_cell.angle_alpha   90.00
_cell.angle_beta   90.00
_cell.angle_gamma   90.00
#
_symmetry.space_group_name_H-M   'P 1'
#
loop_
_entity.id
_entity.type
_entity.pdbx_description
1 polymer ?
#
loop_
_entity_poly.entity_id
_entity_poly.type
_entity_poly.pdbx_seq_one_letter_code
_entity_poly.pdbx_strand_id
1 'polypeptide(L)'
;SQPASIIWGNPKRLSVIYIRDDNMVMTSALHNGDWGDWEALGAKVSSPAVLCHEARKDIIHVWAREDTKSKLIRHNYWEPDLDRWHTLSSDWESGINEGVANGARSAPAVVCRNSTTTNDVVIYDKDLSSPLHRQWNSTRNRWGPWQGLNGSYLGDPVLVSSTDDRIDFFGISKSSKSLIYISWTLSSGYTGPHDLKGSWKSVPSVVVTASGRLDVFILSKNGTVNHRALLGSTWSSEWSDLGISATSAPLATRLDTTRPQIMLQVIGTGGVVLSSEWEATDDGGLKNVVPIMQIGDGLSENWMAAD
;
A
#
# COMPACT_ATOMS: atom_id res chain seq x y z
N SER A 1 -6.18 -14.33 0.67
CA SER A 1 -5.12 -13.43 0.13
C SER A 1 -4.22 -12.96 1.26
N GLN A 2 -3.18 -12.16 0.99
CA GLN A 2 -2.58 -11.32 2.03
C GLN A 2 -3.68 -10.44 2.65
N PRO A 3 -3.83 -10.43 3.99
CA PRO A 3 -4.77 -9.53 4.66
C PRO A 3 -4.24 -8.10 4.67
N ALA A 4 -5.16 -7.14 4.70
CA ALA A 4 -4.88 -5.72 4.90
C ALA A 4 -5.55 -5.27 6.21
N SER A 5 -4.91 -4.37 6.93
CA SER A 5 -5.44 -3.84 8.19
C SER A 5 -5.35 -2.33 8.26
N ILE A 6 -6.28 -1.70 8.96
CA ILE A 6 -6.31 -0.25 9.14
C ILE A 6 -6.88 0.12 10.51
N ILE A 7 -6.30 1.14 11.14
CA ILE A 7 -6.80 1.73 12.38
C ILE A 7 -7.53 3.03 12.05
N TRP A 8 -8.72 3.21 12.60
CA TRP A 8 -9.60 4.34 12.31
C TRP A 8 -10.60 4.56 13.47
N GLY A 9 -11.48 5.55 13.38
CA GLY A 9 -12.53 5.73 14.39
C GLY A 9 -12.08 6.48 15.65
N ASN A 10 -13.08 6.93 16.40
CA ASN A 10 -12.99 7.33 17.80
C ASN A 10 -14.26 6.88 18.57
N PRO A 11 -14.20 5.86 19.44
CA PRO A 11 -12.99 5.15 19.88
C PRO A 11 -12.35 4.31 18.78
N LYS A 12 -11.05 4.04 18.92
CA LYS A 12 -10.24 3.38 17.89
C LYS A 12 -10.76 1.97 17.57
N ARG A 13 -10.85 1.66 16.28
CA ARG A 13 -11.13 0.35 15.71
C ARG A 13 -9.92 -0.13 14.92
N LEU A 14 -9.62 -1.42 15.00
CA LEU A 14 -8.68 -2.08 14.09
C LEU A 14 -9.49 -3.00 13.17
N SER A 15 -9.61 -2.64 11.90
CA SER A 15 -10.27 -3.49 10.90
C SER A 15 -9.25 -4.33 10.16
N VAL A 16 -9.59 -5.59 9.90
CA VAL A 16 -8.83 -6.53 9.07
C VAL A 16 -9.72 -6.98 7.93
N ILE A 17 -9.19 -6.88 6.72
CA ILE A 17 -9.87 -7.26 5.48
C ILE A 17 -9.01 -8.27 4.73
N TYR A 18 -9.62 -9.35 4.25
CA TYR A 18 -8.96 -10.32 3.40
C TYR A 18 -9.89 -10.85 2.31
N ILE A 19 -9.30 -11.46 1.27
CA ILE A 19 -10.04 -12.13 0.22
C ILE A 19 -10.02 -13.63 0.50
N ARG A 20 -11.20 -14.21 0.70
CA ARG A 20 -11.42 -15.63 0.96
C ARG A 20 -11.23 -16.45 -0.32
N ASP A 21 -11.11 -17.77 -0.19
CA ASP A 21 -10.85 -18.71 -1.28
C ASP A 21 -11.92 -18.69 -2.39
N ASP A 22 -13.16 -18.33 -2.07
CA ASP A 22 -14.26 -18.11 -3.01
C ASP A 22 -14.28 -16.70 -3.64
N ASN A 23 -13.18 -15.95 -3.50
CA ASN A 23 -12.98 -14.57 -3.95
C ASN A 23 -13.84 -13.52 -3.23
N MET A 24 -14.52 -13.88 -2.14
CA MET A 24 -15.31 -12.94 -1.35
C MET A 24 -14.41 -12.03 -0.51
N VAL A 25 -14.73 -10.73 -0.47
CA VAL A 25 -14.13 -9.80 0.48
C VAL A 25 -14.75 -10.03 1.87
N MET A 26 -13.91 -10.36 2.84
CA MET A 26 -14.30 -10.56 4.24
C MET A 26 -13.68 -9.47 5.10
N THR A 27 -14.40 -9.01 6.12
CA THR A 27 -13.90 -8.04 7.08
C THR A 27 -14.34 -8.38 8.50
N SER A 28 -13.53 -8.01 9.48
CA SER A 28 -13.86 -7.99 10.89
C SER A 28 -13.13 -6.82 11.55
N ALA A 29 -13.64 -6.34 12.67
CA ALA A 29 -13.04 -5.24 13.41
C ALA A 29 -12.92 -5.57 14.90
N LEU A 30 -11.76 -5.25 15.47
CA LEU A 30 -11.55 -5.17 16.90
C LEU A 30 -12.07 -3.82 17.39
N HIS A 31 -13.01 -3.86 18.33
CA HIS A 31 -13.59 -2.67 18.95
C HIS A 31 -13.85 -2.92 20.43
N ASN A 32 -13.39 -2.01 21.29
CA ASN A 32 -13.54 -2.11 22.76
C ASN A 32 -13.01 -3.43 23.37
N GLY A 33 -11.98 -4.02 22.78
CA GLY A 33 -11.32 -5.23 23.28
C GLY A 33 -11.82 -6.53 22.65
N ASP A 34 -12.94 -6.50 21.92
CA ASP A 34 -13.53 -7.69 21.31
C ASP A 34 -13.56 -7.60 19.78
N TRP A 35 -13.30 -8.74 19.12
CA TRP A 35 -13.48 -8.87 17.68
C TRP A 35 -14.96 -9.07 17.36
N GLY A 36 -15.46 -8.34 16.37
CA GLY A 36 -16.75 -8.63 15.75
C GLY A 36 -16.71 -9.90 14.88
N ASP A 37 -17.89 -10.42 14.56
CA ASP A 37 -18.02 -11.52 13.60
C ASP A 37 -17.46 -11.13 12.22
N TRP A 38 -17.00 -12.14 11.47
CA TRP A 38 -16.61 -11.94 10.09
C TRP A 38 -17.83 -11.67 9.21
N GLU A 39 -17.86 -10.51 8.56
CA GLU A 39 -18.90 -10.13 7.60
C GLU A 39 -18.37 -10.18 6.17
N ALA A 40 -19.24 -10.54 5.22
CA ALA A 40 -18.92 -10.55 3.79
C ALA A 40 -19.39 -9.23 3.16
N LEU A 41 -18.51 -8.55 2.42
CA LEU A 41 -18.82 -7.27 1.78
C LEU A 41 -19.40 -7.40 0.36
N GLY A 42 -19.70 -8.61 -0.12
CA GLY A 42 -20.51 -8.86 -1.31
C GLY A 42 -19.79 -8.80 -2.67
N ALA A 43 -18.55 -8.30 -2.77
CA ALA A 43 -17.79 -8.27 -4.01
C ALA A 43 -16.91 -9.51 -4.20
N LYS A 44 -16.91 -10.07 -5.42
CA LYS A 44 -15.93 -11.08 -5.85
C LYS A 44 -14.72 -10.44 -6.52
N VAL A 45 -13.54 -10.62 -5.93
CA VAL A 45 -12.32 -9.90 -6.32
C VAL A 45 -11.13 -10.85 -6.49
N SER A 46 -10.17 -10.44 -7.33
CA SER A 46 -9.00 -11.24 -7.72
C SER A 46 -7.67 -10.50 -7.52
N SER A 47 -7.64 -9.56 -6.58
CA SER A 47 -6.42 -8.92 -6.07
C SER A 47 -6.49 -8.80 -4.55
N PRO A 48 -5.37 -8.59 -3.85
CA PRO A 48 -5.40 -8.12 -2.47
C PRO A 48 -6.27 -6.85 -2.33
N ALA A 49 -6.85 -6.69 -1.15
CA ALA A 49 -7.56 -5.47 -0.79
C ALA A 49 -6.55 -4.36 -0.45
N VAL A 50 -6.83 -3.14 -0.88
CA VAL A 50 -6.04 -1.94 -0.58
C VAL A 50 -6.92 -0.96 0.18
N LEU A 51 -6.38 -0.48 1.30
CA LEU A 51 -7.10 0.35 2.26
C LEU A 51 -6.52 1.75 2.28
N CYS A 52 -7.38 2.76 2.45
CA CYS A 52 -6.93 4.08 2.86
C CYS A 52 -7.95 4.76 3.77
N HIS A 53 -7.48 5.72 4.58
CA HIS A 53 -8.29 6.44 5.55
C HIS A 53 -8.40 7.92 5.16
N GLU A 54 -9.62 8.38 4.87
CA GLU A 54 -9.93 9.79 4.70
C GLU A 54 -10.15 10.44 6.08
N ALA A 55 -9.07 10.96 6.66
CA ALA A 55 -9.06 11.42 8.05
C ALA A 55 -10.07 12.55 8.37
N ARG A 56 -10.43 13.43 7.43
CA ARG A 56 -11.37 14.55 7.69
C ARG A 56 -12.78 14.08 8.02
N LYS A 57 -13.20 13.00 7.37
CA LYS A 57 -14.54 12.44 7.53
C LYS A 57 -14.52 11.12 8.30
N ASP A 58 -13.33 10.64 8.67
CA ASP A 58 -13.12 9.36 9.31
C ASP A 58 -13.70 8.18 8.51
N ILE A 59 -13.59 8.27 7.18
CA ILE A 59 -14.05 7.23 6.25
C ILE A 59 -12.86 6.32 5.93
N ILE A 60 -13.04 5.01 6.09
CA ILE A 60 -12.11 4.03 5.50
C ILE A 60 -12.65 3.58 4.15
N HIS A 61 -11.76 3.44 3.19
CA HIS A 61 -12.08 2.95 1.85
C HIS A 61 -11.39 1.61 1.60
N VAL A 62 -12.07 0.74 0.86
CA VAL A 62 -11.58 -0.57 0.43
C VAL A 62 -11.63 -0.63 -1.08
N TRP A 63 -10.50 -1.00 -1.67
CA TRP A 63 -10.31 -1.08 -3.11
C TRP A 63 -9.79 -2.45 -3.48
N ALA A 64 -10.34 -3.04 -4.53
CA ALA A 64 -9.86 -4.30 -5.06
C ALA A 64 -10.21 -4.44 -6.53
N ARG A 65 -9.47 -5.26 -7.26
CA ARG A 65 -9.77 -5.58 -8.65
C ARG A 65 -10.73 -6.76 -8.70
N GLU A 66 -11.84 -6.63 -9.43
CA GLU A 66 -12.84 -7.69 -9.55
C GLU A 66 -12.30 -8.97 -10.22
N ASP A 67 -13.00 -10.09 -10.03
CA ASP A 67 -12.67 -11.37 -10.64
C ASP A 67 -13.41 -11.67 -11.96
N THR A 68 -13.70 -10.66 -12.76
CA THR A 68 -14.30 -10.85 -14.09
C THR A 68 -13.22 -10.80 -15.19
N LYS A 69 -13.62 -10.94 -16.46
CA LYS A 69 -12.73 -10.66 -17.60
C LYS A 69 -12.45 -9.16 -17.79
N SER A 70 -13.35 -8.30 -17.34
CA SER A 70 -13.19 -6.84 -17.43
C SER A 70 -12.11 -6.34 -16.46
N LYS A 71 -11.95 -6.99 -15.31
CA LYS A 71 -10.91 -6.66 -14.32
C LYS A 71 -11.00 -5.20 -13.84
N LEU A 72 -12.22 -4.69 -13.69
CA LEU A 72 -12.49 -3.36 -13.15
C LEU A 72 -12.00 -3.23 -11.70
N ILE A 73 -11.66 -2.01 -11.30
CA ILE A 73 -11.43 -1.67 -9.90
C ILE A 73 -12.79 -1.42 -9.23
N ARG A 74 -13.00 -2.09 -8.10
CA ARG A 74 -14.18 -1.96 -7.25
C ARG A 74 -13.82 -1.20 -5.99
N HIS A 75 -14.77 -0.42 -5.51
CA HIS A 75 -14.63 0.44 -4.36
C HIS A 75 -15.81 0.31 -3.40
N ASN A 76 -15.51 0.20 -2.12
CA ASN A 76 -16.49 0.33 -1.04
C ASN A 76 -15.87 1.18 0.08
N TYR A 77 -16.70 1.69 0.98
CA TYR A 77 -16.27 2.55 2.06
C TYR A 77 -17.20 2.41 3.27
N TRP A 78 -16.66 2.77 4.42
CA TRP A 78 -17.43 2.86 5.65
C TRP A 78 -18.25 4.16 5.68
N GLU A 79 -19.52 4.09 6.07
CA GLU A 79 -20.41 5.24 6.28
C GLU A 79 -20.44 5.57 7.78
N PRO A 80 -19.66 6.56 8.28
CA PRO A 80 -19.53 6.82 9.71
C PRO A 80 -20.86 7.20 10.36
N ASP A 81 -21.69 7.97 9.65
CA ASP A 81 -23.00 8.43 10.12
C ASP A 81 -24.02 7.28 10.27
N LEU A 82 -23.81 6.18 9.56
CA LEU A 82 -24.70 5.01 9.57
C LEU A 82 -24.11 3.80 10.29
N ASP A 83 -22.87 3.91 10.79
CA ASP A 83 -22.08 2.86 11.43
C ASP A 83 -22.16 1.52 10.65
N ARG A 84 -22.00 1.59 9.32
CA ARG A 84 -22.03 0.43 8.42
C ARG A 84 -21.19 0.64 7.18
N TRP A 85 -20.87 -0.44 6.48
CA TRP A 85 -20.33 -0.38 5.12
C TRP A 85 -21.37 0.14 4.13
N HIS A 86 -20.90 0.86 3.11
CA HIS A 86 -21.70 1.32 1.98
C HIS A 86 -22.08 0.12 1.08
N THR A 87 -23.02 -0.70 1.54
CA THR A 87 -23.53 -1.87 0.82
C THR A 87 -25.01 -1.64 0.49
N LEU A 88 -25.29 -0.84 -0.55
CA LEU A 88 -26.66 -0.69 -1.06
C LEU A 88 -27.08 -1.84 -2.00
N SER A 89 -26.13 -2.68 -2.43
CA SER A 89 -26.34 -3.95 -3.13
C SER A 89 -25.02 -4.74 -3.14
N SER A 90 -25.00 -5.95 -3.72
CA SER A 90 -23.78 -6.73 -3.99
C SER A 90 -22.76 -6.03 -4.91
N ASP A 91 -23.12 -4.89 -5.50
CA ASP A 91 -22.30 -4.17 -6.45
C ASP A 91 -21.61 -2.99 -5.78
N TRP A 92 -20.35 -3.19 -5.43
CA TRP A 92 -19.42 -2.11 -5.09
C TRP A 92 -19.35 -1.07 -6.20
N GLU A 93 -19.13 0.20 -5.81
CA GLU A 93 -19.03 1.32 -6.75
C GLU A 93 -17.96 1.07 -7.81
N SER A 94 -18.29 1.41 -9.07
CA SER A 94 -17.42 1.23 -10.23
C SER A 94 -17.10 2.52 -10.98
N GLY A 95 -17.48 3.69 -10.46
CA GLY A 95 -17.30 4.99 -11.13
C GLY A 95 -15.83 5.33 -11.46
N ILE A 96 -14.88 4.66 -10.79
CA ILE A 96 -13.45 4.75 -11.10
C ILE A 96 -13.08 4.21 -12.49
N ASN A 97 -13.91 3.40 -13.13
CA ASN A 97 -13.55 2.71 -14.38
C ASN A 97 -13.98 3.46 -15.65
N GLU A 98 -14.60 4.62 -15.53
CA GLU A 98 -15.03 5.40 -16.70
C GLU A 98 -13.83 5.94 -17.50
N GLY A 99 -13.96 5.96 -18.83
CA GLY A 99 -13.00 6.59 -19.74
C GLY A 99 -12.03 5.60 -20.40
N VAL A 100 -10.74 5.91 -20.36
CA VAL A 100 -9.69 5.23 -21.15
C VAL A 100 -9.31 3.85 -20.60
N ALA A 101 -9.38 3.66 -19.28
CA ALA A 101 -9.01 2.39 -18.65
C ALA A 101 -10.19 1.42 -18.70
N ASN A 102 -10.01 0.26 -19.32
CA ASN A 102 -11.04 -0.79 -19.39
C ASN A 102 -10.84 -1.90 -18.34
N GLY A 103 -9.95 -1.69 -17.37
CA GLY A 103 -9.62 -2.61 -16.28
C GLY A 103 -8.13 -2.64 -15.93
N ALA A 104 -7.79 -3.35 -14.86
CA ALA A 104 -6.43 -3.40 -14.31
C ALA A 104 -5.80 -4.79 -14.45
N ARG A 105 -4.48 -4.82 -14.67
CA ARG A 105 -3.67 -6.05 -14.55
C ARG A 105 -3.18 -6.27 -13.12
N SER A 106 -3.00 -5.21 -12.35
CA SER A 106 -2.52 -5.21 -10.96
C SER A 106 -3.65 -5.03 -9.95
N ALA A 107 -3.34 -5.21 -8.67
CA ALA A 107 -4.07 -4.52 -7.61
C ALA A 107 -3.97 -2.98 -7.83
N PRO A 108 -4.95 -2.18 -7.38
CA PRO A 108 -4.81 -0.74 -7.37
C PRO A 108 -3.84 -0.30 -6.27
N ALA A 109 -3.03 0.73 -6.50
CA ALA A 109 -2.38 1.47 -5.43
C ALA A 109 -3.23 2.70 -5.10
N VAL A 110 -3.57 2.90 -3.84
CA VAL A 110 -4.46 3.97 -3.41
C VAL A 110 -3.86 4.71 -2.22
N VAL A 111 -3.93 6.03 -2.24
CA VAL A 111 -3.67 6.87 -1.07
C VAL A 111 -4.84 7.81 -0.85
N CYS A 112 -5.21 7.97 0.41
CA CYS A 112 -6.15 8.97 0.84
C CYS A 112 -5.39 10.24 1.25
N ARG A 113 -5.82 11.40 0.76
CA ARG A 113 -5.22 12.70 1.12
C ARG A 113 -6.16 13.50 1.99
N ASN A 114 -5.59 14.28 2.89
CA ASN A 114 -6.33 15.21 3.73
C ASN A 114 -6.56 16.54 2.96
N SER A 115 -7.11 16.47 1.73
CA SER A 115 -7.33 17.62 0.83
C SER A 115 -8.71 17.56 0.13
N THR A 116 -9.04 18.53 -0.73
CA THR A 116 -10.26 18.48 -1.58
C THR A 116 -10.22 17.39 -2.66
N THR A 117 -9.04 16.84 -2.90
CA THR A 117 -8.86 15.60 -3.66
C THR A 117 -8.54 14.52 -2.66
N THR A 118 -9.49 13.63 -2.37
CA THR A 118 -9.38 12.75 -1.21
C THR A 118 -8.79 11.40 -1.53
N ASN A 119 -8.86 10.94 -2.80
CA ASN A 119 -8.32 9.64 -3.20
C ASN A 119 -7.49 9.78 -4.48
N ASP A 120 -6.28 9.24 -4.46
CA ASP A 120 -5.40 9.10 -5.61
C ASP A 120 -5.23 7.60 -5.90
N VAL A 121 -5.50 7.18 -7.14
CA VAL A 121 -5.47 5.78 -7.54
C VAL A 121 -4.54 5.58 -8.72
N VAL A 122 -3.65 4.61 -8.62
CA VAL A 122 -2.79 4.14 -9.71
C VAL A 122 -3.09 2.67 -10.01
N ILE A 123 -3.25 2.34 -11.29
CA ILE A 123 -3.38 0.97 -11.79
C ILE A 123 -2.37 0.72 -12.89
N TYR A 124 -1.93 -0.52 -13.07
CA TYR A 124 -1.37 -0.95 -14.35
C TYR A 124 -2.52 -1.38 -15.25
N ASP A 125 -2.78 -0.61 -16.31
CA ASP A 125 -3.90 -0.89 -17.21
C ASP A 125 -3.71 -2.25 -17.92
N LYS A 126 -4.82 -2.99 -18.07
CA LYS A 126 -4.78 -4.34 -18.62
C LYS A 126 -4.39 -4.39 -20.11
N ASP A 127 -4.74 -3.34 -20.87
CA ASP A 127 -4.60 -3.25 -22.33
C ASP A 127 -3.43 -2.34 -22.76
N LEU A 128 -3.13 -1.29 -22.00
CA LEU A 128 -2.15 -0.26 -22.36
C LEU A 128 -0.73 -0.54 -21.85
N SER A 129 -0.55 -1.56 -20.99
CA SER A 129 0.75 -1.97 -20.42
C SER A 129 1.52 -0.87 -19.66
N SER A 130 0.85 0.25 -19.35
CA SER A 130 1.37 1.45 -18.67
C SER A 130 0.58 1.72 -17.39
N PRO A 131 1.20 2.33 -16.36
CA PRO A 131 0.47 2.89 -15.24
C PRO A 131 -0.44 4.01 -15.69
N LEU A 132 -1.66 4.01 -15.15
CA LEU A 132 -2.62 5.10 -15.23
C LEU A 132 -2.93 5.57 -13.82
N HIS A 133 -2.93 6.89 -13.65
CA HIS A 133 -3.33 7.58 -12.43
C HIS A 133 -4.62 8.35 -12.64
N ARG A 134 -5.47 8.41 -11.63
CA ARG A 134 -6.53 9.41 -11.55
C ARG A 134 -6.85 9.77 -10.11
N GLN A 135 -7.65 10.81 -9.96
CA GLN A 135 -7.93 11.46 -8.69
C GLN A 135 -9.42 11.65 -8.48
N TRP A 136 -9.91 11.41 -7.25
CA TRP A 136 -11.27 11.75 -6.85
C TRP A 136 -11.33 13.15 -6.26
N ASN A 137 -12.09 14.04 -6.90
CA ASN A 137 -12.32 15.39 -6.38
C ASN A 137 -13.66 15.44 -5.62
N SER A 138 -13.58 15.56 -4.30
CA SER A 138 -14.76 15.51 -3.43
C SER A 138 -15.63 16.77 -3.56
N THR A 139 -15.05 17.93 -3.88
CA THR A 139 -15.80 19.17 -4.11
C THR A 139 -16.66 19.13 -5.38
N ARG A 140 -16.16 18.49 -6.44
CA ARG A 140 -16.88 18.34 -7.73
C ARG A 140 -17.67 17.04 -7.83
N ASN A 141 -17.60 16.19 -6.81
CA ASN A 141 -18.21 14.86 -6.75
C ASN A 141 -17.95 14.04 -8.02
N ARG A 142 -16.71 14.04 -8.50
CA ARG A 142 -16.34 13.33 -9.72
C ARG A 142 -14.87 12.95 -9.74
N TRP A 143 -14.58 11.91 -10.50
CA TRP A 143 -13.22 11.57 -10.86
C TRP A 143 -12.66 12.52 -11.92
N GLY A 144 -11.37 12.85 -11.79
CA GLY A 144 -10.58 13.43 -12.87
C GLY A 144 -10.31 12.42 -14.00
N PRO A 145 -9.81 12.87 -15.16
CA PRO A 145 -9.44 11.97 -16.25
C PRO A 145 -8.25 11.09 -15.86
N TRP A 146 -8.13 9.93 -16.52
CA TRP A 146 -6.93 9.10 -16.45
C TRP A 146 -5.73 9.82 -17.05
N GLN A 147 -4.59 9.77 -16.37
CA GLN A 147 -3.30 10.30 -16.80
C GLN A 147 -2.27 9.16 -16.84
N GLY A 148 -1.58 8.99 -17.95
CA GLY A 148 -0.54 7.97 -18.08
C GLY A 148 0.78 8.41 -17.45
N LEU A 149 1.43 7.52 -16.69
CA LEU A 149 2.77 7.79 -16.14
C LEU A 149 3.91 7.26 -17.01
N ASN A 150 3.58 6.64 -18.15
CA ASN A 150 4.47 5.98 -19.09
C ASN A 150 5.29 4.83 -18.47
N GLY A 151 5.90 4.02 -19.34
CA GLY A 151 6.72 2.87 -18.95
C GLY A 151 5.90 1.60 -18.72
N SER A 152 6.59 0.51 -18.40
CA SER A 152 5.97 -0.79 -18.12
C SER A 152 6.65 -1.41 -16.91
N TYR A 153 5.85 -1.89 -15.96
CA TYR A 153 6.32 -2.28 -14.64
C TYR A 153 5.89 -3.72 -14.29
N LEU A 154 6.53 -4.29 -13.27
CA LEU A 154 6.26 -5.61 -12.71
C LEU A 154 5.57 -5.48 -11.37
N GLY A 155 4.78 -6.50 -11.02
CA GLY A 155 4.06 -6.56 -9.75
C GLY A 155 2.91 -5.57 -9.70
N ASP A 156 2.61 -5.10 -8.50
CA ASP A 156 1.61 -4.07 -8.23
C ASP A 156 2.29 -2.69 -8.09
N PRO A 157 1.59 -1.59 -8.47
CA PRO A 157 2.07 -0.24 -8.21
C PRO A 157 2.20 0.02 -6.71
N VAL A 158 3.11 0.92 -6.33
CA VAL A 158 3.23 1.42 -4.97
C VAL A 158 3.06 2.92 -4.99
N LEU A 159 2.20 3.44 -4.11
CA LEU A 159 1.84 4.84 -4.03
C LEU A 159 1.84 5.26 -2.56
N VAL A 160 2.52 6.35 -2.23
CA VAL A 160 2.48 6.98 -0.91
C VAL A 160 2.18 8.47 -1.05
N SER A 161 1.66 9.08 0.00
CA SER A 161 1.46 10.53 0.07
C SER A 161 2.24 11.06 1.26
N SER A 162 3.26 11.87 0.98
CA SER A 162 4.11 12.48 2.01
C SER A 162 3.56 13.80 2.54
N THR A 163 2.69 14.47 1.78
CA THR A 163 1.94 15.67 2.16
C THR A 163 0.60 15.72 1.42
N ASP A 164 -0.31 16.58 1.87
CA ASP A 164 -1.65 16.74 1.26
C ASP A 164 -1.63 17.15 -0.23
N ASP A 165 -0.50 17.67 -0.70
CA ASP A 165 -0.32 18.14 -2.07
C ASP A 165 0.68 17.31 -2.88
N ARG A 166 1.12 16.15 -2.34
CA ARG A 166 2.13 15.31 -2.98
C ARG A 166 1.78 13.83 -2.93
N ILE A 167 1.97 13.16 -4.06
CA ILE A 167 2.00 11.70 -4.14
C ILE A 167 3.31 11.24 -4.77
N ASP A 168 3.74 10.05 -4.38
CA ASP A 168 5.01 9.45 -4.81
C ASP A 168 4.74 8.03 -5.27
N PHE A 169 4.91 7.80 -6.57
CA PHE A 169 4.76 6.51 -7.23
C PHE A 169 6.09 5.78 -7.32
N PHE A 170 6.04 4.47 -7.09
CA PHE A 170 7.16 3.55 -7.23
C PHE A 170 6.75 2.33 -8.05
N GLY A 171 7.63 1.88 -8.95
CA GLY A 171 7.41 0.69 -9.76
C GLY A 171 8.70 0.01 -10.21
N ILE A 172 8.67 -1.31 -10.35
CA ILE A 172 9.82 -2.08 -10.84
C ILE A 172 9.78 -2.13 -12.36
N SER A 173 10.75 -1.51 -13.02
CA SER A 173 10.85 -1.50 -14.48
C SER A 173 10.89 -2.93 -15.04
N LYS A 174 10.01 -3.21 -16.01
CA LYS A 174 9.94 -4.53 -16.65
C LYS A 174 11.21 -4.90 -17.41
N SER A 175 11.87 -3.90 -18.02
CA SER A 175 13.08 -4.07 -18.84
C SER A 175 14.36 -4.14 -18.01
N SER A 176 14.60 -3.16 -17.13
CA SER A 176 15.85 -3.04 -16.36
C SER A 176 15.81 -3.77 -15.02
N LYS A 177 14.61 -4.07 -14.49
CA LYS A 177 14.40 -4.53 -13.09
C LYS A 177 14.86 -3.52 -12.03
N SER A 178 15.12 -2.27 -12.41
CA SER A 178 15.43 -1.19 -11.48
C SER A 178 14.17 -0.58 -10.89
N LEU A 179 14.31 0.10 -9.74
CA LEU A 179 13.20 0.81 -9.10
C LEU A 179 13.07 2.18 -9.75
N ILE A 180 11.88 2.50 -10.25
CA ILE A 180 11.56 3.82 -10.79
C ILE A 180 10.70 4.57 -9.78
N TYR A 181 11.01 5.85 -9.62
CA TYR A 181 10.28 6.80 -8.78
C TYR A 181 9.73 7.94 -9.63
N ILE A 182 8.47 8.31 -9.41
CA ILE A 182 7.82 9.47 -10.02
C ILE A 182 7.08 10.21 -8.90
N SER A 183 7.31 11.52 -8.76
CA SER A 183 6.56 12.36 -7.84
C SER A 183 5.52 13.17 -8.60
N TRP A 184 4.44 13.53 -7.92
CA TRP A 184 3.47 14.50 -8.39
C TRP A 184 3.18 15.51 -7.29
N THR A 185 3.08 16.79 -7.66
CA THR A 185 2.62 17.84 -6.75
C THR A 185 1.48 18.64 -7.37
N LEU A 186 0.62 19.22 -6.53
CA LEU A 186 -0.47 20.07 -6.98
C LEU A 186 0.02 21.27 -7.82
N SER A 187 1.17 21.85 -7.47
CA SER A 187 1.73 23.03 -8.13
C SER A 187 2.46 22.74 -9.43
N SER A 188 3.04 21.55 -9.58
CA SER A 188 4.01 21.27 -10.65
C SER A 188 3.68 20.03 -11.48
N GLY A 189 2.63 19.29 -11.11
CA GLY A 189 2.29 18.04 -11.77
C GLY A 189 3.37 16.97 -11.57
N TYR A 190 3.49 16.08 -12.55
CA TYR A 190 4.41 14.95 -12.53
C TYR A 190 5.86 15.37 -12.80
N THR A 191 6.77 14.80 -12.03
CA THR A 191 8.19 14.76 -12.41
C THR A 191 8.41 13.76 -13.55
N GLY A 192 9.56 13.84 -14.21
CA GLY A 192 10.04 12.73 -15.02
C GLY A 192 10.36 11.48 -14.17
N PRO A 193 10.43 10.28 -14.78
CA PRO A 193 10.83 9.06 -14.09
C PRO A 193 12.29 9.12 -13.64
N HIS A 194 12.52 8.94 -12.34
CA HIS A 194 13.85 8.81 -11.75
C HIS A 194 14.18 7.33 -11.55
N ASP A 195 15.23 6.86 -12.23
CA ASP A 195 15.74 5.50 -12.04
C ASP A 195 16.64 5.43 -10.80
N LEU A 196 16.11 4.83 -9.72
CA LEU A 196 16.81 4.60 -8.46
C LEU A 196 17.78 3.41 -8.53
N LYS A 197 18.02 2.84 -9.71
CA LYS A 197 18.99 1.77 -9.96
C LYS A 197 18.66 0.48 -9.19
N GLY A 198 19.64 -0.42 -9.14
CA GLY A 198 19.53 -1.75 -8.54
C GLY A 198 18.84 -2.78 -9.43
N SER A 199 18.69 -3.99 -8.90
CA SER A 199 18.02 -5.09 -9.56
C SER A 199 17.19 -5.87 -8.55
N TRP A 200 15.88 -5.68 -8.61
CA TRP A 200 14.97 -6.04 -7.54
C TRP A 200 14.09 -7.23 -7.90
N LYS A 201 13.77 -8.07 -6.92
CA LYS A 201 12.88 -9.23 -7.09
C LYS A 201 11.50 -9.05 -6.45
N SER A 202 11.30 -7.98 -5.68
CA SER A 202 9.99 -7.62 -5.11
C SER A 202 9.59 -6.19 -5.50
N VAL A 203 8.31 -5.87 -5.33
CA VAL A 203 7.85 -4.47 -5.19
C VAL A 203 8.42 -3.88 -3.88
N PRO A 204 8.58 -2.55 -3.77
CA PRO A 204 9.06 -1.93 -2.54
C PRO A 204 7.95 -1.84 -1.47
N SER A 205 8.35 -1.73 -0.21
CA SER A 205 7.54 -1.15 0.85
C SER A 205 8.10 0.24 1.15
N VAL A 206 7.22 1.25 1.21
CA VAL A 206 7.60 2.65 1.38
C VAL A 206 6.83 3.23 2.55
N VAL A 207 7.54 3.91 3.45
CA VAL A 207 6.96 4.60 4.60
C VAL A 207 7.32 6.07 4.59
N VAL A 208 6.37 6.92 4.98
CA VAL A 208 6.61 8.33 5.28
C VAL A 208 7.03 8.41 6.75
N THR A 209 8.33 8.46 7.00
CA THR A 209 8.85 8.32 8.37
C THR A 209 8.82 9.62 9.15
N ALA A 210 9.03 10.73 8.44
CA ALA A 210 8.95 12.09 8.95
C ALA A 210 8.55 13.05 7.81
N SER A 211 8.19 14.30 8.14
CA SER A 211 7.89 15.32 7.14
C SER A 211 9.02 15.45 6.12
N GLY A 212 8.71 15.23 4.84
CA GLY A 212 9.69 15.28 3.76
C GLY A 212 10.65 14.09 3.70
N ARG A 213 10.44 13.02 4.48
CA ARG A 213 11.26 11.81 4.45
C ARG A 213 10.46 10.59 3.99
N LEU A 214 10.97 9.90 2.99
CA LEU A 214 10.52 8.57 2.60
C LEU A 214 11.62 7.56 2.87
N ASP A 215 11.27 6.41 3.44
CA ASP A 215 12.17 5.25 3.54
C ASP A 215 11.61 4.11 2.69
N VAL A 216 12.44 3.61 1.78
CA VAL A 216 12.09 2.57 0.81
C VAL A 216 12.84 1.30 1.18
N PHE A 217 12.10 0.21 1.36
CA PHE A 217 12.63 -1.13 1.62
C PHE A 217 12.28 -2.05 0.47
N ILE A 218 13.24 -2.84 -0.01
CA ILE A 218 13.03 -3.69 -1.17
C ILE A 218 13.91 -4.93 -1.12
N LEU A 219 13.44 -6.04 -1.71
CA LEU A 219 14.18 -7.28 -1.74
C LEU A 219 15.05 -7.39 -2.99
N SER A 220 16.36 -7.57 -2.79
CA SER A 220 17.31 -7.79 -3.87
C SER A 220 17.14 -9.16 -4.52
N LYS A 221 17.68 -9.33 -5.75
CA LYS A 221 17.77 -10.64 -6.41
C LYS A 221 18.47 -11.70 -5.55
N ASN A 222 19.42 -11.29 -4.72
CA ASN A 222 20.16 -12.19 -3.83
C ASN A 222 19.39 -12.55 -2.55
N GLY A 223 18.19 -12.00 -2.36
CA GLY A 223 17.36 -12.29 -1.19
C GLY A 223 17.74 -11.51 0.06
N THR A 224 18.37 -10.34 -0.09
CA THR A 224 18.65 -9.44 1.03
C THR A 224 17.74 -8.22 1.00
N VAL A 225 17.29 -7.76 2.17
CA VAL A 225 16.51 -6.51 2.30
C VAL A 225 17.45 -5.33 2.16
N ASN A 226 17.12 -4.44 1.22
CA ASN A 226 17.86 -3.23 0.94
C ASN A 226 17.00 -2.01 1.26
N HIS A 227 17.66 -0.92 1.63
CA HIS A 227 17.05 0.34 2.02
C HIS A 227 17.62 1.53 1.23
N ARG A 228 16.77 2.52 0.96
CA ARG A 228 17.18 3.84 0.46
C ARG A 228 16.19 4.90 0.95
N ALA A 229 16.68 6.10 1.25
CA ALA A 229 15.85 7.20 1.75
C ALA A 229 15.80 8.39 0.78
N LEU A 230 14.67 9.08 0.78
CA LEU A 230 14.54 10.43 0.23
C LEU A 230 14.50 11.42 1.39
N LEU A 231 15.34 12.45 1.34
CA LEU A 231 15.40 13.56 2.29
C LEU A 231 15.03 14.86 1.56
N GLY A 232 13.81 15.34 1.79
CA GLY A 232 13.20 16.44 1.05
C GLY A 232 13.02 16.08 -0.42
N SER A 233 13.96 16.55 -1.24
CA SER A 233 14.04 16.30 -2.69
C SER A 233 15.29 15.50 -3.11
N THR A 234 16.13 15.09 -2.15
CA THR A 234 17.41 14.43 -2.41
C THR A 234 17.41 12.98 -1.94
N TRP A 235 17.70 12.05 -2.84
CA TRP A 235 17.89 10.64 -2.48
C TRP A 235 19.25 10.43 -1.81
N SER A 236 19.32 9.54 -0.83
CA SER A 236 20.61 9.03 -0.34
C SER A 236 21.41 8.43 -1.51
N SER A 237 22.74 8.51 -1.45
CA SER A 237 23.61 8.23 -2.60
C SER A 237 23.45 6.81 -3.15
N GLU A 238 23.42 5.81 -2.27
CA GLU A 238 23.39 4.39 -2.63
C GLU A 238 22.30 3.62 -1.86
N TRP A 239 22.02 2.41 -2.34
CA TRP A 239 21.25 1.42 -1.58
C TRP A 239 22.10 0.83 -0.45
N SER A 240 21.51 0.68 0.73
CA SER A 240 22.11 0.04 1.89
C SER A 240 21.56 -1.38 2.04
N ASP A 241 22.42 -2.40 2.05
CA ASP A 241 22.02 -3.76 2.41
C ASP A 241 21.92 -3.86 3.94
N LEU A 242 20.75 -4.24 4.45
CA LEU A 242 20.49 -4.33 5.89
C LEU A 242 20.97 -5.67 6.50
N GLY A 243 21.52 -6.58 5.70
CA GLY A 243 21.98 -7.90 6.14
C GLY A 243 20.85 -8.88 6.46
N ILE A 244 19.60 -8.54 6.15
CA ILE A 244 18.42 -9.36 6.44
C ILE A 244 18.14 -10.28 5.24
N SER A 245 18.31 -11.59 5.43
CA SER A 245 17.96 -12.58 4.40
C SER A 245 16.46 -12.90 4.43
N ALA A 246 15.79 -12.78 3.29
CA ALA A 246 14.34 -12.90 3.17
C ALA A 246 13.87 -13.54 1.85
N THR A 247 12.68 -14.13 1.92
CA THR A 247 11.97 -14.78 0.81
C THR A 247 10.72 -14.00 0.38
N SER A 248 10.23 -13.05 1.19
CA SER A 248 9.13 -12.14 0.85
C SER A 248 9.58 -10.69 0.67
N ALA A 249 8.75 -9.90 -0.02
CA ALA A 249 8.85 -8.44 0.04
C ALA A 249 8.84 -7.96 1.51
N PRO A 250 9.59 -6.88 1.84
CA PRO A 250 9.50 -6.27 3.15
C PRO A 250 8.15 -5.62 3.39
N LEU A 251 7.73 -5.61 4.66
CA LEU A 251 6.62 -4.82 5.17
C LEU A 251 7.18 -3.84 6.22
N ALA A 252 7.21 -2.56 5.87
CA ALA A 252 7.63 -1.49 6.77
C ALA A 252 6.41 -0.73 7.28
N THR A 253 6.37 -0.46 8.59
CA THR A 253 5.32 0.32 9.24
C THR A 253 5.94 1.40 10.12
N ARG A 254 5.50 2.65 9.98
CA ARG A 254 5.88 3.74 10.89
C ARG A 254 5.18 3.52 12.24
N LEU A 255 5.96 3.40 13.30
CA LEU A 255 5.42 3.33 14.67
C LEU A 255 4.97 4.71 15.13
N ASP A 256 3.98 4.83 16.01
CA ASP A 256 3.61 6.14 16.57
C ASP A 256 4.48 6.46 17.78
N THR A 257 5.72 6.86 17.52
CA THR A 257 6.67 7.27 18.54
C THR A 257 7.27 8.64 18.21
N THR A 258 7.76 9.33 19.24
CA THR A 258 8.39 10.67 19.10
C THR A 258 9.62 10.64 18.18
N ARG A 259 10.28 9.48 18.08
CA ARG A 259 11.41 9.25 17.18
C ARG A 259 10.92 8.64 15.87
N PRO A 260 11.62 8.84 14.73
CA PRO A 260 11.24 8.27 13.44
C PRO A 260 11.50 6.75 13.39
N GLN A 261 10.71 5.96 14.11
CA GLN A 261 10.89 4.51 14.22
C GLN A 261 10.02 3.72 13.25
N ILE A 262 10.60 2.68 12.67
CA ILE A 262 10.00 1.82 11.66
C ILE A 262 10.09 0.38 12.18
N MET A 263 8.96 -0.32 12.20
CA MET A 263 8.94 -1.77 12.32
C MET A 263 9.07 -2.37 10.93
N LEU A 264 10.03 -3.28 10.76
CA LEU A 264 10.31 -3.97 9.51
C LEU A 264 10.08 -5.46 9.68
N GLN A 265 9.23 -6.03 8.83
CA GLN A 265 8.88 -7.44 8.83
C GLN A 265 9.12 -8.09 7.46
N VAL A 266 9.61 -9.32 7.48
CA VAL A 266 9.82 -10.16 6.28
C VAL A 266 9.58 -11.64 6.61
N ILE A 267 9.30 -12.45 5.60
CA ILE A 267 9.37 -13.90 5.70
C ILE A 267 10.81 -14.34 5.39
N GLY A 268 11.43 -15.05 6.34
CA GLY A 268 12.76 -15.63 6.20
C GLY A 268 12.77 -16.98 5.46
N THR A 269 13.90 -17.68 5.51
CA THR A 269 13.98 -19.09 5.06
C THR A 269 13.16 -19.96 6.00
N GLY A 270 12.43 -20.95 5.46
CA GLY A 270 11.61 -21.85 6.27
C GLY A 270 10.27 -21.28 6.74
N GLY A 271 9.83 -20.15 6.19
CA GLY A 271 8.49 -19.60 6.45
C GLY A 271 8.35 -18.78 7.74
N VAL A 272 9.44 -18.56 8.47
CA VAL A 272 9.43 -17.77 9.73
C VAL A 272 9.25 -16.28 9.45
N VAL A 273 8.55 -15.58 10.34
CA VAL A 273 8.48 -14.11 10.29
C VAL A 273 9.68 -13.55 11.04
N LEU A 274 10.48 -12.72 10.37
CA LEU A 274 11.52 -11.91 11.00
C LEU A 274 10.96 -10.51 11.23
N SER A 275 11.14 -9.98 12.44
CA SER A 275 10.69 -8.65 12.85
C SER A 275 11.83 -7.90 13.52
N SER A 276 11.95 -6.61 13.25
CA SER A 276 12.99 -5.76 13.82
C SER A 276 12.54 -4.29 13.79
N GLU A 277 13.05 -3.47 14.71
CA GLU A 277 12.76 -2.04 14.73
C GLU A 277 14.00 -1.21 14.45
N TRP A 278 13.81 -0.19 13.63
CA TRP A 278 14.86 0.67 13.10
C TRP A 278 14.49 2.13 13.35
N GLU A 279 15.47 2.94 13.73
CA GLU A 279 15.33 4.38 13.89
C GLU A 279 16.01 5.09 12.73
N ALA A 280 15.27 5.96 12.07
CA ALA A 280 15.72 6.70 10.91
C ALA A 280 16.69 7.84 11.33
N THR A 281 17.88 7.89 10.72
CA THR A 281 18.91 8.89 11.04
C THR A 281 18.91 10.07 10.07
N ASP A 282 19.28 11.27 10.50
CA ASP A 282 19.12 12.50 9.71
C ASP A 282 19.88 12.51 8.37
N ASP A 283 20.91 11.67 8.23
CA ASP A 283 21.69 11.46 7.01
C ASP A 283 21.03 10.49 6.01
N GLY A 284 19.82 10.01 6.30
CA GLY A 284 19.08 9.09 5.46
C GLY A 284 19.44 7.62 5.69
N GLY A 285 20.25 7.32 6.70
CA GLY A 285 20.49 5.96 7.17
C GLY A 285 19.40 5.41 8.09
N LEU A 286 19.64 4.20 8.59
CA LEU A 286 18.86 3.54 9.62
C LEU A 286 19.79 2.98 10.71
N LYS A 287 19.37 3.14 11.96
CA LYS A 287 19.99 2.51 13.13
C LYS A 287 19.08 1.41 13.65
N ASN A 288 19.58 0.19 13.74
CA ASN A 288 18.83 -0.90 14.38
C ASN A 288 18.68 -0.61 15.89
N VAL A 289 17.44 -0.57 16.38
CA VAL A 289 17.14 -0.27 17.80
C VAL A 289 16.55 -1.47 18.53
N VAL A 290 15.89 -2.37 17.80
CA VAL A 290 15.48 -3.69 18.29
C VAL A 290 16.08 -4.74 17.35
N PRO A 291 16.93 -5.66 17.86
CA PRO A 291 17.53 -6.73 17.05
C PRO A 291 16.48 -7.54 16.30
N ILE A 292 16.92 -8.23 15.24
CA ILE A 292 16.04 -9.12 14.48
C ILE A 292 15.58 -10.25 15.39
N MET A 293 14.27 -10.36 15.55
CA MET A 293 13.59 -11.42 16.28
C MET A 293 12.82 -12.30 15.31
N GLN A 294 12.75 -13.58 15.63
CA GLN A 294 11.88 -14.52 14.95
C GLN A 294 10.54 -14.58 15.66
N ILE A 295 9.45 -14.48 14.91
CA ILE A 295 8.07 -14.67 15.37
C ILE A 295 7.57 -15.99 14.79
N GLY A 296 7.14 -16.90 15.67
CA GLY A 296 6.70 -18.25 15.32
C GLY A 296 7.85 -19.19 14.94
N ASP A 297 7.52 -20.45 14.67
CA ASP A 297 8.46 -21.50 14.26
C ASP A 297 8.46 -21.77 12.75
N GLY A 298 7.66 -21.01 11.99
CA GLY A 298 7.56 -21.08 10.53
C GLY A 298 6.79 -22.30 9.98
N LEU A 299 6.38 -23.25 10.83
CA LEU A 299 5.83 -24.54 10.41
C LEU A 299 4.61 -25.02 11.22
N SER A 300 4.32 -24.45 12.40
CA SER A 300 3.14 -24.83 13.17
C SER A 300 2.04 -23.78 13.09
N GLU A 301 0.78 -24.22 13.14
CA GLU A 301 -0.38 -23.35 13.35
C GLU A 301 -0.50 -22.90 14.82
N ASN A 302 0.43 -23.31 15.70
CA ASN A 302 0.35 -23.11 17.15
C ASN A 302 0.44 -21.63 17.57
N TRP A 303 0.86 -20.72 16.69
CA TRP A 303 0.86 -19.28 16.95
C TRP A 303 -0.52 -18.62 16.72
N MET A 304 -1.49 -19.32 16.11
CA MET A 304 -2.88 -18.87 16.00
C MET A 304 -3.76 -19.34 17.17
N ALA A 305 -3.24 -20.22 18.04
CA ALA A 305 -3.89 -20.56 19.29
C ALA A 305 -3.61 -19.43 20.30
N ALA A 306 -4.52 -18.47 20.39
CA ALA A 306 -4.65 -17.67 21.58
C ALA A 306 -5.23 -18.57 22.69
N ASP A 307 -4.54 -18.66 23.82
CA ASP A 307 -5.17 -19.06 25.10
C ASP A 307 -6.15 -17.96 25.56
#